data_AF-A0A2G9RYQ9-F1
#
_entry.id   AF-A0A2G9RYQ9-F1
#
_cell.length_a   1.000
_cell.length_b   1.000
_cell.length_c   1.000
_cell.angle_alpha   90.00
_cell.angle_beta   90.00
_cell.angle_gamma   90.00
#
_symmetry.space_group_name_H-M   'P 1'
#
loop_
_entity.id
_entity.type
_entity.pdbx_description
1 polymer ?
#
loop_
_entity_poly.entity_id
_entity_poly.type
_entity_poly.pdbx_seq_one_letter_code
_entity_poly.pdbx_strand_id
1 'polypeptide(L)'
;YKLAVTKYKDNEQQSSSIYNQNDPWSPTVEFSKYINNENIQDEDLVAWITAGFLHIPHSEDIPNTVTAGNAVGFYLRPYNYFDEDPSIHSVDAVYFLPEENLSSCSVNPLACIPEKASCAPKPPPFTYNGFDNTYIIL
;
A
#
# COMPACT_ATOMS: atom_id res chain seq x y z
N TYR A 1 -17.10 -7.82 6.65
CA TYR A 1 -17.21 -6.36 6.94
C TYR A 1 -16.41 -5.61 5.89
N LYS A 2 -16.75 -4.36 5.53
CA LYS A 2 -15.86 -3.52 4.70
C LYS A 2 -14.72 -2.95 5.54
N LEU A 3 -15.09 -2.45 6.72
CA LEU A 3 -14.23 -1.90 7.75
C LEU A 3 -14.85 -2.28 9.10
N ALA A 4 -14.00 -2.55 10.10
CA ALA A 4 -14.37 -2.58 11.50
C ALA A 4 -13.26 -1.90 12.32
N VAL A 5 -13.63 -1.30 13.45
CA VAL A 5 -12.69 -0.69 14.39
C VAL A 5 -12.92 -1.33 15.75
N THR A 6 -11.85 -1.82 16.38
CA THR A 6 -11.89 -2.48 17.69
C THR A 6 -10.86 -1.84 18.61
N LYS A 7 -11.05 -2.01 19.93
CA LYS A 7 -10.00 -1.69 20.91
C LYS A 7 -8.84 -2.67 20.74
N TYR A 8 -7.61 -2.19 20.82
CA TYR A 8 -6.42 -3.03 20.79
C TYR A 8 -6.36 -3.95 22.02
N LYS A 9 -5.99 -5.23 21.80
CA LYS A 9 -5.73 -6.20 22.87
C LYS A 9 -4.60 -7.15 22.46
N ASP A 10 -3.72 -7.47 23.40
CA ASP A 10 -2.59 -8.40 23.19
C ASP A 10 -3.02 -9.81 22.75
N ASN A 11 -4.27 -10.21 23.04
CA ASN A 11 -4.83 -11.51 22.67
C ASN A 11 -5.68 -11.47 21.37
N GLU A 12 -5.80 -10.33 20.69
CA GLU A 12 -6.55 -10.14 19.44
C GLU A 12 -5.62 -9.71 18.28
N GLN A 13 -4.45 -10.35 18.16
CA GLN A 13 -3.38 -9.94 17.23
C GLN A 13 -3.66 -10.24 15.76
N GLN A 14 -4.53 -11.21 15.46
CA GLN A 14 -4.80 -11.71 14.11
C GLN A 14 -6.31 -11.85 13.93
N SER A 15 -6.81 -11.62 12.71
CA SER A 15 -8.23 -11.80 12.38
C SER A 15 -8.57 -13.19 11.85
N SER A 16 -7.58 -14.09 11.77
CA SER A 16 -7.72 -15.47 11.30
C SER A 16 -6.62 -16.34 11.90
N SER A 17 -6.62 -17.63 11.58
CA SER A 17 -5.59 -18.59 11.95
C SER A 17 -5.37 -19.59 10.82
N ILE A 18 -4.16 -20.15 10.71
CA ILE A 18 -3.84 -21.21 9.75
C ILE A 18 -4.73 -22.46 9.94
N TYR A 19 -5.26 -22.67 11.14
CA TYR A 19 -6.11 -23.81 11.46
C TYR A 19 -7.59 -23.60 11.09
N ASN A 20 -8.02 -22.36 10.84
CA ASN A 20 -9.41 -22.06 10.46
C ASN A 20 -9.80 -22.69 9.11
N GLN A 21 -8.83 -22.96 8.24
CA GLN A 21 -9.10 -23.52 6.91
C GLN A 21 -9.70 -24.94 6.97
N ASN A 22 -9.21 -25.78 7.90
CA ASN A 22 -9.60 -27.18 7.97
C ASN A 22 -10.76 -27.44 8.93
N ASP A 23 -11.05 -26.52 9.85
CA ASP A 23 -12.25 -26.54 10.69
C ASP A 23 -12.84 -25.12 10.82
N PRO A 24 -13.56 -24.65 9.79
CA PRO A 24 -14.19 -23.33 9.83
C PRO A 24 -15.45 -23.28 10.72
N TRP A 25 -16.00 -24.43 11.13
CA TRP A 25 -17.19 -24.48 11.99
C TRP A 25 -16.84 -24.32 13.47
N SER A 26 -15.62 -24.69 13.86
CA SER A 26 -15.04 -24.41 15.18
C SER A 26 -13.72 -23.63 15.03
N PRO A 27 -13.77 -22.38 14.56
CA PRO A 27 -12.57 -21.63 14.21
C PRO A 27 -11.69 -21.35 15.43
N THR A 28 -10.37 -21.46 15.25
CA THR A 28 -9.38 -21.08 16.27
C THR A 28 -9.41 -19.58 16.55
N VAL A 29 -9.63 -18.76 15.52
CA VAL A 29 -9.81 -17.31 15.62
C VAL A 29 -11.12 -16.92 14.94
N GLU A 30 -12.01 -16.25 15.67
CA GLU A 30 -13.30 -15.80 15.17
C GLU A 30 -13.41 -14.27 15.27
N PHE A 31 -13.12 -13.58 14.16
CA PHE A 31 -13.05 -12.11 14.12
C PHE A 31 -14.32 -11.40 14.61
N SER A 32 -15.51 -11.96 14.38
CA SER A 32 -16.78 -11.39 14.86
C SER A 32 -16.83 -11.20 16.37
N LYS A 33 -16.08 -12.00 17.14
CA LYS A 33 -16.02 -11.88 18.61
C LYS A 33 -15.29 -10.62 19.09
N TYR A 34 -14.50 -9.97 18.23
CA TYR A 34 -13.81 -8.72 18.58
C TYR A 34 -14.77 -7.53 18.59
N ILE A 35 -15.95 -7.67 17.96
CA ILE A 35 -17.00 -6.66 17.93
C ILE A 35 -17.99 -6.98 19.07
N ASN A 36 -17.65 -6.56 20.28
CA ASN A 36 -18.29 -7.01 21.53
C ASN A 36 -18.84 -5.86 22.38
N ASN A 37 -19.28 -4.75 21.75
CA ASN A 37 -19.89 -3.58 22.42
C ASN A 37 -18.96 -2.88 23.45
N GLU A 38 -17.65 -3.02 23.28
CA GLU A 38 -16.66 -2.23 24.01
C GLU A 38 -16.69 -0.76 23.59
N ASN A 39 -16.35 0.13 24.53
CA ASN A 39 -16.14 1.53 24.21
C ASN A 39 -14.88 1.69 23.35
N ILE A 40 -14.96 2.54 22.33
CA ILE A 40 -13.87 2.87 21.39
C ILE A 40 -13.48 4.35 21.44
N GLN A 41 -14.10 5.14 22.31
CA GLN A 41 -13.77 6.54 22.48
C GLN A 41 -12.48 6.69 23.31
N ASP A 42 -11.49 7.40 22.75
CA ASP A 42 -10.21 7.74 23.40
C ASP A 42 -9.41 6.51 23.90
N GLU A 43 -9.48 5.42 23.12
CA GLU A 43 -8.77 4.17 23.37
C GLU A 43 -7.66 3.93 22.35
N ASP A 44 -6.80 2.94 22.61
CA ASP A 44 -5.93 2.38 21.57
C ASP A 44 -6.77 1.53 20.62
N LEU A 45 -6.74 1.86 19.32
CA LEU A 45 -7.66 1.33 18.32
C LEU A 45 -6.93 0.61 17.19
N VAL A 46 -7.55 -0.47 16.70
CA VAL A 46 -7.14 -1.18 15.49
C VAL A 46 -8.25 -1.08 14.45
N ALA A 47 -7.88 -0.66 13.22
CA ALA A 47 -8.76 -0.70 12.06
C ALA A 47 -8.51 -1.95 11.23
N TRP A 48 -9.58 -2.70 10.96
CA TRP A 48 -9.58 -3.93 10.17
C TRP A 48 -10.28 -3.66 8.83
N ILE A 49 -9.51 -3.59 7.74
CA ILE A 49 -10.02 -3.26 6.41
C ILE A 49 -10.09 -4.52 5.55
N THR A 50 -11.23 -4.77 4.89
CA THR A 50 -11.37 -5.81 3.88
C THR A 50 -11.51 -5.18 2.50
N ALA A 51 -10.58 -5.48 1.61
CA ALA A 51 -10.62 -5.06 0.20
C ALA A 51 -10.65 -6.31 -0.70
N GLY A 52 -11.47 -6.27 -1.75
CA GLY A 52 -11.66 -7.39 -2.68
C GLY A 52 -12.60 -7.04 -3.82
N PHE A 53 -12.74 -7.96 -4.78
CA PHE A 53 -13.56 -7.79 -5.98
C PHE A 53 -14.13 -9.13 -6.45
N LEU A 54 -15.14 -9.08 -7.31
CA LEU A 54 -15.65 -10.25 -8.02
C LEU A 54 -14.82 -10.47 -9.27
N HIS A 55 -14.26 -11.67 -9.45
CA HIS A 55 -13.57 -12.07 -10.67
C HIS A 55 -14.45 -13.04 -11.47
N ILE A 56 -14.88 -12.62 -12.66
CA ILE A 56 -15.49 -13.50 -13.67
C ILE A 56 -14.43 -13.69 -14.75
N PRO A 57 -13.74 -14.84 -14.79
CA PRO A 57 -12.67 -15.07 -15.76
C PRO A 57 -13.16 -14.97 -17.20
N HIS A 58 -12.34 -14.41 -18.07
CA HIS A 58 -12.64 -14.28 -19.51
C HIS A 58 -11.39 -14.53 -20.38
N SER A 59 -11.53 -14.44 -21.71
CA SER A 59 -10.48 -14.80 -22.68
C SER A 59 -9.15 -14.08 -22.47
N GLU A 60 -9.22 -12.82 -22.07
CA GLU A 60 -8.08 -11.94 -21.85
C GLU A 60 -7.33 -12.25 -20.53
N ASP A 61 -7.85 -13.15 -19.68
CA ASP A 61 -7.13 -13.71 -18.53
C ASP A 61 -6.17 -14.86 -18.91
N ILE A 62 -6.10 -15.25 -20.19
CA ILE A 62 -5.20 -16.29 -20.68
C ILE A 62 -3.96 -15.64 -21.33
N PRO A 63 -2.73 -16.04 -20.95
CA PRO A 63 -2.36 -17.15 -20.05
C PRO A 63 -2.37 -16.79 -18.55
N ASN A 64 -2.41 -15.50 -18.22
CA ASN A 64 -2.41 -15.01 -16.85
C ASN A 64 -3.38 -13.85 -16.71
N THR A 65 -4.07 -13.78 -15.57
CA THR A 65 -4.82 -12.60 -15.17
C THR A 65 -3.89 -11.39 -15.07
N VAL A 66 -4.30 -10.28 -15.67
CA VAL A 66 -3.51 -9.04 -15.70
C VAL A 66 -3.62 -8.27 -14.39
N THR A 67 -2.60 -7.49 -14.05
CA THR A 67 -2.61 -6.65 -12.85
C THR A 67 -3.37 -5.34 -13.06
N ALA A 68 -3.47 -4.86 -14.31
CA ALA A 68 -4.17 -3.62 -14.63
C ALA A 68 -5.67 -3.74 -14.29
N GLY A 69 -6.16 -2.85 -13.42
CA GLY A 69 -7.55 -2.88 -12.95
C GLY A 69 -7.85 -3.85 -11.81
N ASN A 70 -6.96 -4.80 -11.50
CA ASN A 70 -7.13 -5.78 -10.42
C ASN A 70 -6.51 -5.34 -9.09
N ALA A 71 -5.97 -4.12 -9.02
CA ALA A 71 -5.45 -3.55 -7.78
C ALA A 71 -6.59 -3.22 -6.81
N VAL A 72 -6.48 -3.70 -5.57
CA VAL A 72 -7.40 -3.40 -4.47
C VAL A 72 -6.61 -2.98 -3.24
N GLY A 73 -7.18 -2.09 -2.43
CA GLY A 73 -6.54 -1.60 -1.23
C GLY A 73 -7.28 -0.41 -0.63
N PHE A 74 -6.57 0.35 0.21
CA PHE A 74 -7.06 1.57 0.85
C PHE A 74 -5.91 2.56 1.03
N TYR A 75 -6.25 3.82 1.30
CA TYR A 75 -5.27 4.86 1.63
C TYR A 75 -5.50 5.36 3.04
N LEU A 76 -4.42 5.55 3.79
CA LEU A 76 -4.41 6.35 5.01
C LEU A 76 -4.01 7.77 4.62
N ARG A 77 -4.89 8.74 4.86
CA ARG A 77 -4.67 10.13 4.50
C ARG A 77 -4.69 10.99 5.76
N PRO A 78 -3.74 11.93 5.94
CA PRO A 78 -3.81 12.87 7.04
C PRO A 78 -5.07 13.71 6.91
N TYR A 79 -5.75 13.95 8.03
CA TYR A 79 -6.94 14.79 8.11
C TYR A 79 -6.85 15.64 9.37
N ASN A 80 -6.55 16.94 9.21
CA ASN A 80 -6.22 17.86 10.31
C ASN A 80 -5.09 17.35 11.23
N TYR A 81 -4.17 16.54 10.68
CA TYR A 81 -3.02 16.02 11.42
C TYR A 81 -1.83 16.99 11.41
N PHE A 82 -1.67 17.74 10.33
CA PHE A 82 -0.64 18.76 10.15
C PHE A 82 -1.28 20.14 10.07
N ASP A 83 -0.52 21.19 10.41
CA ASP A 83 -0.97 22.59 10.32
C ASP A 83 -1.09 23.07 8.86
N GLU A 84 -0.35 22.44 7.94
CA GLU A 84 -0.40 22.66 6.50
C GLU A 84 -0.02 21.38 5.74
N ASP A 85 -0.18 21.36 4.42
CA ASP A 85 0.27 20.24 3.60
C ASP A 85 1.81 20.12 3.65
N PRO A 86 2.38 19.00 4.15
CA PRO A 86 3.84 18.83 4.21
C PRO A 86 4.54 18.95 2.85
N SER A 87 3.82 18.75 1.74
CA SER A 87 4.39 18.86 0.38
C SER A 87 4.88 20.28 0.04
N ILE A 88 4.42 21.31 0.75
CA ILE A 88 4.87 22.70 0.55
C ILE A 88 6.36 22.90 0.84
N HIS A 89 6.94 22.07 1.72
CA HIS A 89 8.37 22.10 2.08
C HIS A 89 9.21 21.10 1.26
N SER A 90 8.65 20.56 0.17
CA SER A 90 9.37 19.64 -0.70
C SER A 90 10.57 20.34 -1.36
N VAL A 91 11.75 19.72 -1.28
CA VAL A 91 12.95 20.19 -2.00
C VAL A 91 12.82 20.07 -3.52
N ASP A 92 11.84 19.27 -3.98
CA ASP A 92 11.51 19.09 -5.38
C ASP A 92 10.36 20.02 -5.83
N ALA A 93 9.81 20.86 -4.94
CA ALA A 93 8.82 21.85 -5.32
C ALA A 93 9.43 22.91 -6.25
N VAL A 94 8.68 23.30 -7.28
CA VAL A 94 9.12 24.32 -8.25
C VAL A 94 8.09 25.44 -8.30
N TYR A 95 8.56 26.67 -8.10
CA TYR A 95 7.76 27.89 -8.19
C TYR A 95 8.59 29.00 -8.85
N PHE A 96 7.95 29.79 -9.71
CA PHE A 96 8.55 30.95 -10.36
C PHE A 96 7.46 31.94 -10.76
N LEU A 97 7.81 33.21 -10.82
CA LEU A 97 6.96 34.30 -11.29
C LEU A 97 7.11 34.50 -12.81
N PRO A 98 6.07 35.01 -13.51
CA PRO A 98 6.12 35.20 -14.98
C PRO A 98 7.26 36.09 -15.48
N GLU A 99 7.71 37.05 -14.67
CA GLU A 99 8.81 37.97 -14.96
C GLU A 99 10.21 37.36 -14.79
N GLU A 100 10.32 36.19 -14.18
CA GLU A 100 11.61 35.54 -13.92
C GLU A 100 12.15 34.79 -15.13
N ASN A 101 13.48 34.64 -15.19
CA ASN A 101 14.12 33.88 -16.24
C ASN A 101 14.02 32.36 -15.97
N LEU A 102 13.06 31.71 -16.63
CA LEU A 102 12.81 30.27 -16.50
C LEU A 102 13.95 29.37 -17.02
N SER A 103 14.89 29.92 -17.78
CA SER A 103 16.10 29.22 -18.22
C SER A 103 17.22 29.25 -17.16
N SER A 104 17.05 29.99 -16.06
CA SER A 104 18.03 29.99 -14.97
C SER A 104 17.82 28.82 -14.01
N CYS A 105 18.87 28.01 -13.80
CA CYS A 105 18.86 26.90 -12.83
C CYS A 105 18.62 27.36 -11.38
N SER A 106 18.96 28.61 -11.04
CA SER A 106 18.72 29.15 -9.70
C SER A 106 17.26 29.47 -9.41
N VAL A 107 16.45 29.64 -10.46
CA VAL A 107 15.01 29.96 -10.40
C VAL A 107 14.19 28.69 -10.64
N ASN A 108 14.56 27.94 -11.66
CA ASN A 108 13.88 26.72 -12.06
C ASN A 108 14.88 25.56 -12.08
N PRO A 109 14.87 24.67 -11.07
CA PRO A 109 15.74 23.50 -11.03
C PRO A 109 15.58 22.59 -12.27
N LEU A 110 14.42 22.62 -12.94
CA LEU A 110 14.21 21.85 -14.18
C LEU A 110 15.07 22.36 -15.34
N ALA A 111 15.46 23.64 -15.33
CA ALA A 111 16.26 24.24 -16.40
C ALA A 111 17.66 23.62 -16.50
N CYS A 112 18.20 23.09 -15.40
CA CYS A 112 19.51 22.44 -15.38
C CYS A 112 19.45 20.92 -15.43
N ILE A 113 18.27 20.29 -15.56
CA ILE A 113 18.16 18.84 -15.76
C ILE A 113 18.98 18.37 -16.97
N PRO A 114 18.91 19.02 -18.16
CA PRO A 114 19.67 18.58 -19.32
C PRO A 114 21.19 18.56 -19.11
N GLU A 115 21.70 19.47 -18.27
CA GLU A 115 23.14 19.57 -17.97
C GLU A 115 23.54 18.64 -16.81
N LYS A 116 22.80 18.69 -15.69
CA LYS A 116 23.15 18.04 -14.41
C LYS A 116 22.72 16.57 -14.33
N ALA A 117 21.62 16.20 -14.98
CA ALA A 117 21.08 14.83 -14.99
C ALA A 117 21.35 14.12 -16.33
N SER A 118 22.42 14.52 -17.03
CA SER A 118 22.81 13.95 -18.32
C SER A 118 23.41 12.54 -18.23
N CYS A 119 23.85 12.12 -17.04
CA CYS A 119 24.44 10.80 -16.82
C CYS A 119 23.37 9.76 -16.46
N ALA A 120 23.12 8.81 -17.36
CA ALA A 120 22.40 7.60 -17.03
C ALA A 120 23.36 6.58 -16.36
N PRO A 121 22.98 5.97 -15.23
CA PRO A 121 23.78 4.89 -14.67
C PRO A 121 23.81 3.68 -15.62
N LYS A 122 24.91 2.94 -15.64
CA LYS A 122 24.96 1.63 -16.30
C LYS A 122 24.28 0.62 -15.36
N PRO A 123 23.10 0.07 -15.70
CA PRO A 123 22.45 -0.89 -14.83
C PRO A 123 23.32 -2.15 -14.72
N PRO A 124 23.38 -2.79 -13.54
CA PRO A 124 23.98 -4.11 -13.44
C PRO A 124 23.20 -5.10 -14.33
N PRO A 125 23.85 -6.17 -14.83
CA PRO A 125 23.13 -7.25 -15.48
C PRO A 125 22.06 -7.81 -14.54
N PHE A 126 20.91 -8.16 -15.10
CA PHE A 126 19.86 -8.85 -14.36
C PHE A 126 20.40 -10.15 -13.75
N THR A 127 20.12 -10.38 -12.47
CA THR A 127 20.45 -11.61 -11.75
C THR A 127 19.18 -12.37 -11.40
N TYR A 128 19.18 -13.67 -11.65
CA TYR A 128 18.11 -14.58 -11.27
C TYR A 128 18.66 -15.63 -10.31
N ASN A 129 18.15 -15.64 -9.07
CA ASN A 129 18.64 -16.51 -8.00
C ASN A 129 18.02 -17.90 -8.02
N GLY A 130 17.31 -18.29 -9.09
CA GLY A 130 16.68 -19.60 -9.19
C GLY A 130 15.44 -19.76 -8.31
N PHE A 131 14.91 -20.98 -8.32
CA PHE A 131 13.93 -21.47 -7.36
C PHE A 131 14.56 -22.63 -6.58
N ASP A 132 14.17 -22.80 -5.32
CA ASP A 132 14.47 -24.00 -4.55
C ASP A 132 13.50 -25.11 -4.98
N ASN A 133 13.93 -25.99 -5.88
CA ASN A 133 13.10 -27.08 -6.41
C ASN A 133 13.03 -28.26 -5.41
N THR A 134 12.54 -28.02 -4.19
CA THR A 134 12.01 -29.11 -3.36
C THR A 134 10.71 -29.61 -3.97
N TYR A 135 10.82 -30.58 -4.88
CA TYR A 135 9.68 -31.38 -5.33
C TYR A 135 9.08 -32.10 -4.12
N ILE A 136 7.89 -31.68 -3.67
CA ILE A 136 7.02 -32.55 -2.88
C ILE A 136 6.34 -33.46 -3.90
N ILE A 137 6.91 -34.64 -4.09
CA ILE A 137 6.20 -35.76 -4.70
C ILE A 137 5.19 -36.23 -3.65
N LEU A 138 3.90 -35.94 -3.88
CA LEU A 138 2.79 -36.53 -3.13
C LEU A 138 2.63 -38.01 -3.49
#